data_AF-A0A453BC99-F1
#
_entry.id   AF-A0A453BC99-F1
#
_cell.length_a   1.000
_cell.length_b   1.000
_cell.length_c   1.000
_cell.angle_alpha   90.00
_cell.angle_beta   90.00
_cell.angle_gamma   90.00
#
_symmetry.space_group_name_H-M   'P 1'
#
loop_
_entity.id
_entity.type
_entity.pdbx_description
1 polymer ?
#
loop_
_entity_poly.entity_id
_entity_poly.type
_entity_poly.pdbx_seq_one_letter_code
_entity_poly.pdbx_strand_id
1 'polypeptide(L)'
;MARVEAVVVCLLIVAMDVVAGVLGIHAEKAQSQGRHLKILFIECRQPVPQAYKLGIAAAAVLAASHAIANIVGGCSCTWPCCSGGRRSSPNRQMASFALVLTWMVLLVGLALLILGALPNSKKVMAECGVVRHRFLSIGGILCFVHAVFCLVYYVSANAAAREEGRGSGSKPAGGHT
;
A
#
# COMPACT_ATOMS: atom_id res chain seq x y z
N MET A 1 21.65 -5.60 14.37
CA MET A 1 20.24 -5.87 14.69
C MET A 1 19.28 -5.06 13.81
N ALA A 2 19.40 -3.72 13.74
CA ALA A 2 18.47 -2.87 12.95
C ALA A 2 18.22 -3.26 11.47
N ARG A 3 19.19 -3.86 10.77
CA ARG A 3 18.99 -4.32 9.37
C ARG A 3 18.10 -5.54 9.25
N VAL A 4 18.19 -6.49 10.18
CA VAL A 4 17.38 -7.72 10.14
C VAL A 4 15.94 -7.36 10.45
N GLU A 5 15.72 -6.52 11.47
CA GLU A 5 14.39 -5.97 11.80
C GLU A 5 13.76 -5.26 10.59
N ALA A 6 14.51 -4.40 9.90
CA ALA A 6 13.98 -3.67 8.75
C ALA A 6 13.64 -4.58 7.55
N VAL A 7 14.44 -5.65 7.31
CA VAL A 7 14.12 -6.68 6.31
C VAL A 7 12.85 -7.43 6.70
N VAL A 8 12.75 -7.87 7.96
CA VAL A 8 11.60 -8.63 8.47
C VAL A 8 10.32 -7.80 8.35
N VAL A 9 10.36 -6.52 8.73
CA VAL A 9 9.21 -5.61 8.58
C VAL A 9 8.86 -5.40 7.12
N CYS A 10 9.83 -5.22 6.23
CA CYS A 10 9.57 -5.07 4.80
C CYS A 10 8.88 -6.32 4.22
N LEU A 11 9.38 -7.51 4.57
CA LEU A 11 8.76 -8.78 4.17
C LEU A 11 7.34 -8.93 4.73
N LEU A 12 7.11 -8.50 5.98
CA LEU A 12 5.79 -8.50 6.59
C LEU A 12 4.81 -7.59 5.83
N ILE A 13 5.21 -6.36 5.50
CA ILE A 13 4.37 -5.41 4.73
C ILE A 13 4.01 -6.01 3.37
N VAL A 14 5.00 -6.55 2.65
CA VAL A 14 4.78 -7.19 1.34
C VAL A 14 3.81 -8.37 1.48
N ALA A 15 3.96 -9.20 2.50
CA ALA A 15 3.05 -10.32 2.74
C ALA A 15 1.62 -9.85 3.03
N MET A 16 1.45 -8.80 3.85
CA MET A 16 0.14 -8.21 4.13
C MET A 16 -0.52 -7.65 2.87
N ASP A 17 0.24 -6.93 2.04
CA ASP A 17 -0.27 -6.37 0.78
C ASP A 17 -0.67 -7.46 -0.23
N VAL A 18 0.09 -8.56 -0.32
CA VAL A 18 -0.27 -9.73 -1.13
C VAL A 18 -1.57 -10.37 -0.62
N VAL A 19 -1.71 -10.55 0.71
CA VAL A 19 -2.94 -11.07 1.31
C VAL A 19 -4.12 -10.15 1.01
N ALA A 20 -3.97 -8.83 1.17
CA ALA A 20 -5.00 -7.85 0.84
C ALA A 20 -5.40 -7.92 -0.65
N GLY A 21 -4.43 -8.04 -1.55
CA GLY A 21 -4.66 -8.18 -2.98
C GLY A 21 -5.46 -9.43 -3.33
N VAL A 22 -5.06 -10.59 -2.79
CA VAL A 22 -5.76 -11.88 -2.98
C VAL A 22 -7.19 -11.80 -2.41
N LEU A 23 -7.38 -11.20 -1.23
CA LEU A 23 -8.70 -11.00 -0.64
C LEU A 23 -9.59 -10.12 -1.53
N GLY A 24 -9.04 -9.05 -2.14
CA GLY A 24 -9.75 -8.20 -3.09
C GLY A 24 -10.23 -8.95 -4.33
N ILE A 25 -9.37 -9.78 -4.93
CA ILE A 25 -9.71 -10.62 -6.09
C ILE A 25 -10.77 -11.68 -5.70
N HIS A 26 -10.63 -12.32 -4.54
CA HIS A 26 -11.62 -13.27 -4.04
C HIS A 26 -12.97 -12.60 -3.73
N ALA A 27 -12.96 -11.37 -3.22
CA ALA A 27 -14.17 -10.60 -2.98
C ALA A 27 -14.92 -10.32 -4.29
N GLU A 28 -14.20 -10.00 -5.37
CA GLU A 28 -14.80 -9.82 -6.70
C GLU A 28 -15.38 -11.14 -7.24
N LYS A 29 -14.67 -12.26 -7.10
CA LYS A 29 -15.18 -13.57 -7.51
C LYS A 29 -16.45 -13.98 -6.74
N ALA A 30 -16.47 -13.72 -5.44
CA ALA A 30 -17.67 -13.94 -4.63
C ALA A 30 -18.85 -13.05 -5.09
N GLN A 31 -18.55 -11.81 -5.48
CA GLN A 31 -19.54 -10.88 -6.04
C GLN A 31 -20.04 -11.34 -7.42
N SER A 32 -19.17 -11.91 -8.27
CA SER A 32 -19.54 -12.35 -9.62
C SER A 32 -20.37 -13.64 -9.61
N GLN A 33 -20.13 -14.56 -8.66
CA GLN A 33 -20.91 -15.78 -8.49
C GLN A 33 -22.36 -15.49 -8.04
N GLY A 34 -22.56 -14.54 -7.13
CA GLY A 34 -23.91 -14.09 -6.73
C GLY A 34 -24.69 -13.38 -7.83
N ARG A 35 -24.03 -13.01 -8.94
CA ARG A 35 -24.61 -12.35 -10.11
C ARG A 35 -25.20 -13.33 -11.15
N HIS A 36 -24.74 -14.58 -11.19
CA HIS A 36 -25.16 -15.58 -12.19
C HIS A 36 -26.60 -16.09 -12.03
N LEU A 37 -27.32 -15.69 -10.97
CA LEU A 37 -28.71 -16.09 -10.70
C LEU A 37 -29.76 -15.04 -11.11
N LYS A 38 -29.39 -13.89 -11.70
CA LYS A 38 -30.34 -12.81 -12.02
C LYS A 38 -30.57 -12.62 -13.52
N ILE A 39 -31.55 -13.36 -14.01
CA ILE A 39 -32.34 -13.03 -15.20
C ILE A 39 -33.29 -11.90 -14.78
N LEU A 40 -33.24 -10.75 -15.46
CA LEU A 40 -34.23 -9.62 -15.52
C LEU A 40 -33.61 -8.24 -15.24
N PHE A 41 -33.04 -7.65 -16.30
CA PHE A 41 -32.95 -6.24 -16.76
C PHE A 41 -33.03 -5.00 -15.83
N ILE A 42 -33.03 -5.11 -14.50
CA ILE A 42 -32.87 -4.00 -13.56
C ILE A 42 -31.87 -4.48 -12.50
N GLU A 43 -30.62 -4.00 -12.56
CA GLU A 43 -29.45 -4.54 -11.86
C GLU A 43 -29.45 -4.23 -10.35
N CYS A 44 -30.49 -4.66 -9.64
CA CYS A 44 -30.51 -4.65 -8.18
C CYS A 44 -29.48 -5.66 -7.66
N ARG A 45 -28.36 -5.18 -7.12
CA ARG A 45 -27.35 -6.03 -6.46
C ARG A 45 -28.00 -6.77 -5.29
N GLN A 46 -28.05 -8.11 -5.32
CA GLN A 46 -28.32 -8.86 -4.09
C GLN A 46 -27.10 -8.67 -3.18
N PRO A 47 -27.28 -8.32 -1.90
CA PRO A 47 -26.16 -8.21 -0.98
C PRO A 47 -25.48 -9.57 -0.88
N VAL A 48 -24.18 -9.63 -1.18
CA VAL A 48 -23.35 -10.82 -1.00
C VAL A 48 -22.49 -10.59 0.23
N PRO A 49 -22.92 -11.03 1.44
CA PRO A 49 -22.22 -10.71 2.68
C PRO A 49 -20.76 -11.19 2.68
N GLN A 50 -20.47 -12.24 1.91
CA GLN A 50 -19.12 -12.77 1.76
C GLN A 50 -18.19 -11.78 1.05
N ALA A 51 -18.65 -11.14 -0.04
CA ALA A 51 -17.87 -10.14 -0.77
C ALA A 51 -17.64 -8.87 0.07
N TYR A 52 -18.63 -8.48 0.89
CA TYR A 52 -18.47 -7.40 1.88
C TYR A 52 -17.36 -7.72 2.90
N LYS A 53 -17.42 -8.90 3.52
CA LYS A 53 -16.42 -9.33 4.53
C LYS A 53 -15.02 -9.36 3.94
N LEU A 54 -14.84 -9.95 2.76
CA LEU A 54 -13.54 -10.05 2.11
C LEU A 54 -13.00 -8.68 1.68
N GLY A 55 -13.85 -7.80 1.14
CA GLY A 55 -13.44 -6.45 0.72
C GLY A 55 -13.06 -5.56 1.90
N ILE A 56 -13.82 -5.59 3.01
CA ILE A 56 -13.46 -4.85 4.23
C ILE A 56 -12.21 -5.44 4.90
N ALA A 57 -12.05 -6.77 4.88
CA ALA A 57 -10.82 -7.40 5.37
C ALA A 57 -9.60 -6.96 4.55
N ALA A 58 -9.70 -6.94 3.21
CA ALA A 58 -8.65 -6.44 2.34
C ALA A 58 -8.30 -4.97 2.64
N ALA A 59 -9.32 -4.12 2.79
CA ALA A 59 -9.15 -2.70 3.14
C ALA A 59 -8.44 -2.53 4.50
N ALA A 60 -8.83 -3.31 5.51
CA ALA A 60 -8.22 -3.28 6.84
C ALA A 60 -6.76 -3.74 6.82
N VAL A 61 -6.44 -4.80 6.07
CA VAL A 61 -5.07 -5.31 5.94
C VAL A 61 -4.18 -4.30 5.22
N LEU A 62 -4.66 -3.67 4.13
CA LEU A 62 -3.92 -2.61 3.42
C LEU A 62 -3.69 -1.37 4.31
N ALA A 63 -4.70 -0.96 5.08
CA ALA A 63 -4.53 0.15 6.03
C ALA A 63 -3.53 -0.19 7.14
N ALA A 64 -3.56 -1.43 7.65
CA ALA A 64 -2.63 -1.89 8.67
C ALA A 64 -1.19 -2.00 8.13
N SER A 65 -0.99 -2.50 6.91
CA SER A 65 0.33 -2.58 6.29
C SER A 65 0.96 -1.20 6.13
N HIS A 66 0.16 -0.21 5.68
CA HIS A 66 0.60 1.17 5.55
C HIS A 66 0.85 1.86 6.91
N ALA A 67 0.06 1.56 7.93
CA ALA A 67 0.28 2.07 9.29
C ALA A 67 1.61 1.56 9.86
N ILE A 68 1.90 0.26 9.71
CA ILE A 68 3.18 -0.35 10.13
C ILE A 68 4.34 0.30 9.37
N ALA A 69 4.19 0.51 8.06
CA ALA A 69 5.19 1.18 7.24
C ALA A 69 5.52 2.60 7.74
N ASN A 70 4.51 3.39 8.12
CA ASN A 70 4.73 4.74 8.67
C ASN A 70 5.36 4.74 10.07
N ILE A 71 4.96 3.81 10.95
CA ILE A 71 5.53 3.72 12.30
C ILE A 71 7.02 3.36 12.23
N VAL A 72 7.39 2.41 11.35
CA VAL A 72 8.77 1.93 11.23
C VAL A 72 9.63 2.84 10.35
N GLY A 73 9.04 3.48 9.34
CA GLY A 73 9.71 4.51 8.53
C GLY A 73 10.03 5.80 9.31
N GLY A 74 9.53 5.90 10.55
CA GLY A 74 9.59 7.10 11.37
C GLY A 74 8.64 8.18 10.86
N CYS A 75 8.25 9.10 11.75
CA CYS A 75 7.65 10.36 11.32
C CYS A 75 8.58 10.96 10.27
N SER A 76 8.14 10.93 9.01
CA SER A 76 8.88 11.46 7.89
C SER A 76 8.92 12.97 8.05
N CYS A 77 9.82 13.46 8.90
CA CYS A 77 10.27 14.84 8.89
C CYS A 77 11.03 15.03 7.57
N THR A 78 10.29 15.12 6.47
CA THR A 78 10.74 15.51 5.13
C THR A 78 11.14 16.99 5.08
N TRP A 79 11.19 17.67 6.24
CA TRP A 79 11.50 19.08 6.31
C TRP A 79 13.01 19.34 6.15
N PRO A 80 13.42 20.41 5.43
CA PRO A 80 14.82 20.80 5.27
C PRO A 80 15.59 21.04 6.59
N CYS A 81 14.90 21.23 7.72
CA CYS A 81 15.52 21.63 9.00
C CYS A 81 16.39 20.55 9.67
N CYS A 82 16.36 19.29 9.19
CA CYS A 82 17.27 18.24 9.68
C CYS A 82 18.51 18.05 8.78
N SER A 83 18.61 18.76 7.65
CA SER A 83 19.74 18.66 6.71
C SER A 83 20.86 19.63 7.07
N GLY A 84 21.60 19.30 8.13
CA GLY A 84 22.95 19.80 8.32
C GLY A 84 23.90 19.24 7.26
N GLY A 85 23.89 19.83 6.06
CA GLY A 85 24.95 19.77 5.06
C GLY A 85 25.43 18.39 4.57
N ARG A 86 24.81 17.87 3.50
CA ARG A 86 25.52 17.23 2.36
C ARG A 86 24.55 16.84 1.23
N ARG A 87 25.08 16.94 0.00
CA ARG A 87 24.51 16.63 -1.33
C ARG A 87 23.28 15.69 -1.32
N SER A 88 22.19 16.12 -1.97
CA SER A 88 21.00 15.28 -2.25
C SER A 88 21.41 14.07 -3.08
N SER A 89 21.55 12.88 -2.47
CA SER A 89 21.81 11.65 -3.23
C SER A 89 20.55 11.26 -4.04
N PRO A 90 20.69 10.74 -5.27
CA PRO A 90 19.56 10.28 -6.09
C PRO A 90 18.65 9.29 -5.37
N ASN A 91 19.23 8.44 -4.51
CA ASN A 91 18.50 7.46 -3.70
C ASN A 91 17.52 8.12 -2.71
N ARG A 92 17.88 9.28 -2.14
CA ARG A 92 17.00 10.03 -1.23
C ARG A 92 15.83 10.66 -1.99
N GLN A 93 16.07 11.15 -3.20
CA GLN A 93 15.01 11.65 -4.08
C GLN A 93 14.05 10.52 -4.48
N MET A 94 14.58 9.36 -4.88
CA MET A 94 13.78 8.17 -5.20
C MET A 94 12.95 7.68 -4.00
N ALA A 95 13.51 7.70 -2.79
CA ALA A 95 12.78 7.36 -1.57
C ALA A 95 11.61 8.32 -1.31
N SER A 96 11.81 9.63 -1.44
CA SER A 96 10.73 10.63 -1.28
C SER A 96 9.62 10.44 -2.31
N PHE A 97 9.97 10.20 -3.59
CA PHE A 97 8.97 9.94 -4.63
C PHE A 97 8.19 8.65 -4.39
N ALA A 98 8.88 7.57 -4.04
CA ALA A 98 8.24 6.30 -3.71
C ALA A 98 7.25 6.47 -2.55
N LEU A 99 7.61 7.23 -1.51
CA LEU A 99 6.73 7.51 -0.39
C LEU A 99 5.43 8.21 -0.85
N VAL A 100 5.53 9.28 -1.63
CA VAL A 100 4.34 10.00 -2.15
C VAL A 100 3.45 9.07 -2.98
N LEU A 101 4.04 8.26 -3.86
CA LEU A 101 3.27 7.30 -4.68
C LEU A 101 2.56 6.26 -3.82
N THR A 102 3.21 5.74 -2.77
CA THR A 102 2.61 4.79 -1.83
C THR A 102 1.36 5.36 -1.15
N TRP A 103 1.39 6.63 -0.73
CA TRP A 103 0.22 7.32 -0.16
C TRP A 103 -0.91 7.47 -1.17
N MET A 104 -0.60 7.84 -2.41
CA MET A 104 -1.61 7.96 -3.47
C MET A 104 -2.25 6.60 -3.80
N VAL A 105 -1.44 5.55 -3.92
CA VAL A 105 -1.91 4.18 -4.17
C VAL A 105 -2.75 3.67 -3.01
N LEU A 106 -2.38 3.96 -1.76
CA LEU A 106 -3.18 3.64 -0.59
C LEU A 106 -4.55 4.31 -0.66
N LEU A 107 -4.61 5.62 -0.87
CA LEU A 107 -5.88 6.37 -0.87
C LEU A 107 -6.82 5.84 -1.96
N VAL A 108 -6.31 5.65 -3.18
CA VAL A 108 -7.10 5.12 -4.29
C VAL A 108 -7.48 3.67 -4.04
N GLY A 109 -6.54 2.80 -3.63
CA GLY A 109 -6.79 1.38 -3.37
C GLY A 109 -7.82 1.16 -2.27
N LEU A 110 -7.68 1.87 -1.15
CA LEU A 110 -8.60 1.82 -0.03
C LEU A 110 -10.00 2.31 -0.42
N ALA A 111 -10.09 3.43 -1.14
CA ALA A 111 -11.37 3.93 -1.63
C ALA A 111 -12.06 2.91 -2.56
N LEU A 112 -11.32 2.30 -3.49
CA LEU A 112 -11.87 1.29 -4.39
C LEU A 112 -12.33 0.02 -3.67
N LEU A 113 -11.59 -0.44 -2.66
CA LEU A 113 -11.99 -1.59 -1.83
C LEU A 113 -13.25 -1.29 -1.02
N ILE A 114 -13.34 -0.12 -0.40
CA ILE A 114 -14.51 0.31 0.39
C ILE A 114 -15.73 0.51 -0.51
N LEU A 115 -15.60 1.25 -1.61
CA LEU A 115 -16.67 1.47 -2.59
C LEU A 115 -17.11 0.16 -3.25
N GLY A 116 -16.18 -0.78 -3.46
CA GLY A 116 -16.48 -2.12 -3.94
C GLY A 116 -17.22 -2.99 -2.91
N ALA A 117 -16.91 -2.83 -1.62
CA ALA A 117 -17.46 -3.62 -0.52
C ALA A 117 -18.80 -3.11 0.00
N LEU A 118 -18.97 -1.81 0.26
CA LEU A 118 -20.14 -1.22 0.93
C LEU A 118 -21.50 -1.65 0.33
N PRO A 119 -21.68 -1.70 -1.00
CA PRO A 119 -22.95 -2.11 -1.60
C PRO A 119 -23.25 -3.62 -1.45
N ASN A 120 -22.31 -4.42 -0.94
CA ASN A 120 -22.54 -5.84 -0.60
C ASN A 120 -23.07 -6.04 0.84
N SER A 121 -23.19 -4.98 1.64
CA SER A 121 -23.63 -5.09 3.03
C SER A 121 -25.13 -5.37 3.13
N LYS A 122 -25.56 -6.07 4.19
CA LYS A 122 -26.97 -6.45 4.40
C LYS A 122 -27.92 -5.26 4.64
N LYS A 123 -27.38 -4.06 4.88
CA LYS A 123 -28.13 -2.88 5.36
C LYS A 123 -28.35 -1.80 4.30
N VAL A 124 -27.58 -1.83 3.20
CA VAL A 124 -27.75 -0.89 2.09
C VAL A 124 -28.81 -1.48 1.17
N MET A 125 -30.01 -0.91 1.21
CA MET A 125 -31.09 -1.25 0.28
C MET A 125 -30.62 -1.04 -1.16
N ALA A 126 -31.11 -1.88 -2.06
CA ALA A 126 -30.69 -1.95 -3.46
C ALA A 126 -30.83 -0.58 -4.18
N GLU A 127 -29.79 0.26 -4.11
CA GLU A 127 -29.62 1.36 -5.03
C GLU A 127 -29.24 0.76 -6.38
N CYS A 128 -30.22 0.74 -7.27
CA CYS A 128 -30.05 0.33 -8.66
C CYS A 128 -29.30 1.45 -9.40
N GLY A 129 -27.98 1.48 -9.25
CA GLY A 129 -27.09 2.46 -9.87
C GLY A 129 -26.12 1.81 -10.86
N VAL A 130 -25.72 2.56 -11.88
CA VAL A 130 -24.78 2.14 -12.94
C VAL A 130 -23.44 1.71 -12.33
N VAL A 131 -23.20 0.40 -12.29
CA VAL A 131 -22.02 -0.19 -11.66
C VAL A 131 -20.82 -0.08 -12.60
N ARG A 132 -19.81 0.71 -12.21
CA ARG A 132 -18.49 0.61 -12.84
C ARG A 132 -17.88 -0.74 -12.42
N HIS A 133 -17.69 -1.61 -13.40
CA HIS A 133 -17.11 -2.94 -13.21
C HIS A 133 -15.69 -2.86 -12.63
N ARG A 134 -15.32 -3.81 -11.77
CA ARG A 134 -13.95 -4.12 -11.30
C ARG A 134 -13.37 -3.32 -10.12
N PHE A 135 -14.16 -2.59 -9.32
CA PHE A 135 -13.59 -1.84 -8.17
C PHE A 135 -12.81 -2.71 -7.16
N LEU A 136 -13.34 -3.89 -6.77
CA LEU A 136 -12.63 -4.82 -5.87
C LEU A 136 -11.36 -5.40 -6.50
N SER A 137 -11.40 -5.72 -7.80
CA SER A 137 -10.22 -6.17 -8.57
C SER A 137 -9.14 -5.11 -8.62
N ILE A 138 -9.52 -3.89 -9.02
CA ILE A 138 -8.59 -2.76 -9.20
C ILE A 138 -8.01 -2.38 -7.84
N GLY A 139 -8.83 -2.35 -6.78
CA GLY A 139 -8.36 -2.18 -5.41
C GLY A 139 -7.37 -3.26 -4.98
N GLY A 140 -7.64 -4.53 -5.32
CA GLY A 140 -6.72 -5.64 -5.07
C GLY A 140 -5.40 -5.52 -5.85
N ILE A 141 -5.45 -5.11 -7.13
CA ILE A 141 -4.25 -4.84 -7.95
C ILE A 141 -3.42 -3.71 -7.34
N LEU A 142 -4.06 -2.65 -6.87
CA LEU A 142 -3.37 -1.54 -6.20
C LEU A 142 -2.68 -1.97 -4.89
N CYS A 143 -3.14 -3.02 -4.21
CA CYS A 143 -2.41 -3.60 -3.07
C CYS A 143 -1.05 -4.18 -3.50
N PHE A 144 -0.98 -4.89 -4.64
CA PHE A 144 0.30 -5.37 -5.17
C PHE A 144 1.21 -4.23 -5.61
N VAL A 145 0.64 -3.18 -6.22
CA VAL A 145 1.39 -1.98 -6.60
C VAL A 145 1.96 -1.27 -5.36
N HIS A 146 1.18 -1.20 -4.28
CA HIS A 146 1.63 -0.68 -2.99
C HIS A 146 2.85 -1.44 -2.46
N ALA A 147 2.82 -2.79 -2.50
CA ALA A 147 3.94 -3.63 -2.11
C ALA A 147 5.23 -3.31 -2.90
N VAL A 148 5.11 -3.11 -4.22
CA VAL A 148 6.25 -2.77 -5.09
C VAL A 148 6.84 -1.42 -4.71
N PHE A 149 6.02 -0.39 -4.49
CA PHE A 149 6.51 0.93 -4.09
C PHE A 149 7.14 0.90 -2.68
N CYS A 150 6.58 0.14 -1.73
CA CYS A 150 7.19 -0.09 -0.43
C CYS A 150 8.56 -0.76 -0.53
N LEU A 151 8.72 -1.73 -1.43
CA LEU A 151 10.00 -2.39 -1.67
C LEU A 151 11.03 -1.44 -2.28
N VAL A 152 10.64 -0.65 -3.28
CA VAL A 152 11.52 0.38 -3.90
C VAL A 152 11.95 1.41 -2.87
N TYR A 153 11.02 1.87 -2.02
CA TYR A 153 11.33 2.77 -0.91
C TYR A 153 12.36 2.14 0.05
N TYR A 154 12.14 0.88 0.46
CA TYR A 154 13.05 0.18 1.36
C TYR A 154 14.47 0.05 0.79
N VAL A 155 14.59 -0.39 -0.47
CA VAL A 155 15.88 -0.52 -1.16
C VAL A 155 16.57 0.83 -1.29
N SER A 156 15.84 1.88 -1.67
CA SER A 156 16.38 3.23 -1.85
C SER A 156 16.82 3.85 -0.52
N ALA A 157 16.03 3.71 0.54
CA ALA A 157 16.36 4.19 1.88
C ALA A 157 17.58 3.45 2.46
N ASN A 158 17.64 2.12 2.29
CA ASN A 158 18.79 1.33 2.72
C ASN A 158 20.06 1.66 1.92
N ALA A 159 19.93 1.95 0.62
CA ALA A 159 21.04 2.41 -0.22
C ALA A 159 21.55 3.80 0.24
N ALA A 160 20.66 4.75 0.48
CA ALA A 160 21.02 6.07 1.01
C ALA A 160 21.75 5.97 2.36
N ALA A 161 21.25 5.14 3.28
CA ALA A 161 21.90 4.90 4.58
C ALA A 161 23.31 4.26 4.44
N ARG A 162 23.56 3.47 3.39
CA ARG A 162 24.89 2.90 3.09
C ARG A 162 25.85 3.95 2.56
N GLU A 163 25.38 4.90 1.75
CA GLU A 163 26.19 6.01 1.22
C GLU A 163 26.67 6.94 2.35
N GLU A 164 25.79 7.27 3.29
CA GLU A 164 26.12 8.09 4.46
C GLU A 164 27.20 7.44 5.34
N GLY A 165 27.10 6.13 5.59
CA GLY A 165 28.11 5.38 6.34
C GLY A 165 29.48 5.32 5.65
N ARG A 166 29.53 5.29 4.32
CA ARG A 166 30.80 5.33 3.56
C ARG A 166 31.41 6.74 3.53
N GLY A 167 30.59 7.78 3.42
CA GLY A 167 31.05 9.17 3.41
C GLY A 167 31.61 9.68 4.75
N SER A 168 31.23 9.07 5.87
CA SER A 168 31.80 9.36 7.20
C SER A 168 33.14 8.65 7.47
N GLY A 169 33.47 7.60 6.71
CA GLY A 169 34.74 6.85 6.84
C GLY A 169 35.91 7.44 6.04
N SER A 170 35.64 8.40 5.16
CA SER A 170 36.64 9.15 4.40
C SER A 170 36.91 10.50 5.04
N LYS A 171 37.43 10.51 6.28
CA LYS A 171 38.17 11.67 6.80
C LYS A 171 39.64 11.37 6.49
N PRO A 172 40.34 12.13 5.63
CA PRO A 172 41.76 11.91 5.44
C PRO A 172 42.46 12.22 6.76
N ALA A 173 43.17 11.22 7.28
CA ALA A 173 44.22 11.44 8.27
C ALA A 173 45.45 11.99 7.51
N GLY A 174 46.04 13.08 8.02
CA GLY A 174 47.32 13.62 7.58
C GLY A 174 47.21 14.72 6.51
N GLY A 175 47.93 15.84 6.59
CA GLY A 175 49.11 16.11 7.39
C GLY A 175 49.31 17.59 7.68
N HIS A 176 49.96 17.82 8.82
CA HIS A 176 50.77 19.00 9.09
C HIS A 176 51.78 19.21 7.96
N THR A 177 51.84 20.43 7.43
CA THR A 177 53.04 21.26 7.28
C THR A 177 52.60 22.69 7.10
#